data_AF-A0A067P387-F1
#
_entry.id   AF-A0A067P387-F1
#
_cell.length_a   1.000
_cell.length_b   1.000
_cell.length_c   1.000
_cell.angle_alpha   90.00
_cell.angle_beta   90.00
_cell.angle_gamma   90.00
#
_symmetry.space_group_name_H-M   'P 1'
#
loop_
_entity.id
_entity.type
_entity.pdbx_description
1 polymer ?
#
loop_
_entity_poly.entity_id
_entity_poly.type
_entity_poly.pdbx_seq_one_letter_code
_entity_poly.pdbx_strand_id
1 'polypeptide(L)'
;MNIRAIQELMNGQTLDYVFPYSRFSFPTDTACVTVCEGKKSVFFQTSVTVPLQSRCPDAEIIQHLYKSESEIKMPPTERLDAFRALVGGAKIGSVTVGEDVAKYIQDDFVKERQQSSSQAEKVTSENLILRMTIAS
;
A
#
# COMPACT_ATOMS: atom_id res chain seq x y z
N MET A 1 -13.16 -18.02 -6.00
CA MET A 1 -12.76 -16.69 -5.51
C MET A 1 -12.91 -15.72 -6.67
N ASN A 2 -13.65 -14.62 -6.51
CA ASN A 2 -13.93 -13.71 -7.62
C ASN A 2 -12.80 -12.66 -7.74
N ILE A 3 -11.71 -13.03 -8.41
CA ILE A 3 -10.52 -12.17 -8.59
C ILE A 3 -10.91 -10.83 -9.22
N ARG A 4 -11.87 -10.84 -10.16
CA ARG A 4 -12.39 -9.64 -10.81
C ARG A 4 -13.06 -8.68 -9.85
N ALA A 5 -13.88 -9.18 -8.92
CA ALA A 5 -14.51 -8.32 -7.91
C ALA A 5 -13.47 -7.67 -6.98
N ILE A 6 -12.37 -8.36 -6.66
CA ILE A 6 -11.28 -7.79 -5.86
C ILE A 6 -10.50 -6.75 -6.69
N GLN A 7 -10.28 -6.98 -7.98
CA GLN A 7 -9.67 -5.97 -8.86
C GLN A 7 -10.54 -4.71 -8.97
N GLU A 8 -11.85 -4.87 -9.11
CA GLU A 8 -12.82 -3.77 -9.14
C GLU A 8 -12.86 -3.03 -7.79
N LEU A 9 -12.78 -3.76 -6.66
CA LEU A 9 -12.65 -3.17 -5.33
C LEU A 9 -11.34 -2.37 -5.17
N MET A 10 -10.20 -2.93 -5.60
CA MET A 10 -8.89 -2.29 -5.45
C MET A 10 -8.78 -1.01 -6.28
N ASN A 11 -9.31 -1.01 -7.51
CA ASN A 11 -9.20 0.10 -8.44
C ASN A 11 -10.29 1.15 -8.23
N GLY A 12 -11.54 0.70 -8.09
CA GLY A 12 -12.72 1.55 -8.04
C GLY A 12 -13.16 1.93 -6.63
N GLN A 13 -12.67 1.21 -5.60
CA GLN A 13 -13.17 1.35 -4.23
C GLN A 13 -14.70 1.20 -4.19
N THR A 14 -15.23 0.29 -5.02
CA THR A 14 -16.66 -0.01 -5.12
C THR A 14 -16.88 -1.51 -5.18
N LEU A 15 -17.89 -1.99 -4.46
CA LEU A 15 -18.33 -3.38 -4.49
C LEU A 15 -19.68 -3.50 -5.18
N ASP A 16 -19.68 -4.11 -6.36
CA ASP A 16 -20.90 -4.37 -7.12
C ASP A 16 -21.55 -5.68 -6.70
N TYR A 17 -22.83 -5.59 -6.34
CA TYR A 17 -23.66 -6.75 -6.00
C TYR A 17 -24.80 -6.89 -7.00
N VAL A 18 -24.84 -8.03 -7.69
CA VAL A 18 -25.84 -8.32 -8.72
C VAL A 18 -26.82 -9.36 -8.19
N PHE A 19 -28.05 -8.94 -7.95
CA PHE A 19 -29.20 -9.83 -7.77
C PHE A 19 -29.91 -10.06 -9.11
N PRO A 20 -30.74 -11.11 -9.25
CA PRO A 20 -31.41 -11.42 -10.51
C PRO A 20 -32.25 -10.28 -11.11
N TYR A 21 -32.77 -9.37 -10.27
CA TYR A 21 -33.65 -8.27 -10.67
C TYR A 21 -33.17 -6.88 -10.24
N SER A 22 -32.02 -6.78 -9.58
CA SER A 22 -31.49 -5.50 -9.06
C SER A 22 -29.98 -5.51 -8.99
N ARG A 23 -29.35 -4.38 -9.28
CA ARG A 23 -27.90 -4.17 -9.13
C ARG A 23 -27.67 -3.06 -8.14
N PHE A 24 -26.77 -3.29 -7.19
CA PHE A 24 -26.35 -2.30 -6.21
C PHE A 24 -24.83 -2.14 -6.31
N SER A 25 -24.36 -0.91 -6.19
CA SER A 25 -22.95 -0.59 -6.07
C SER A 25 -22.74 0.10 -4.74
N PHE A 26 -21.86 -0.46 -3.92
CA PHE A 26 -21.54 0.09 -2.60
C PHE A 26 -20.16 0.73 -2.65
N PRO A 27 -20.02 2.04 -2.38
CA PRO A 27 -18.71 2.62 -2.18
C PRO A 27 -18.07 2.01 -0.94
N THR A 28 -16.82 1.62 -1.07
CA THR A 28 -16.01 1.02 -0.01
C THR A 28 -14.76 1.87 0.21
N ASP A 29 -14.24 1.88 1.41
CA ASP A 29 -12.95 2.51 1.71
C ASP A 29 -12.10 1.47 2.45
N THR A 30 -11.46 0.62 1.65
CA THR A 30 -10.75 -0.58 2.12
C THR A 30 -9.31 -0.60 1.61
N ALA A 31 -8.38 -0.76 2.55
CA ALA A 31 -6.98 -1.03 2.25
C ALA A 31 -6.78 -2.52 1.96
N CYS A 32 -6.07 -2.84 0.88
CA CYS A 32 -5.77 -4.20 0.47
C CYS A 32 -4.28 -4.51 0.66
N VAL A 33 -3.97 -5.55 1.42
CA VAL A 33 -2.61 -6.08 1.57
C VAL A 33 -2.55 -7.45 0.91
N THR A 34 -1.75 -7.58 -0.14
CA THR A 34 -1.57 -8.83 -0.87
C THR A 34 -0.19 -9.41 -0.62
N VAL A 35 -0.12 -10.70 -0.28
CA VAL A 35 1.14 -11.45 -0.24
C VAL A 35 1.20 -12.31 -1.49
N CYS A 36 2.29 -12.21 -2.24
CA CYS A 36 2.53 -13.01 -3.43
C CYS A 36 3.93 -13.60 -3.43
N GLU A 37 4.07 -14.78 -4.01
CA GLU A 37 5.37 -15.38 -4.30
C GLU A 37 5.86 -14.86 -5.66
N GLY A 38 7.03 -14.22 -5.68
CA GLY A 38 7.62 -13.62 -6.88
C GLY A 38 7.70 -12.08 -6.85
N LYS A 39 8.09 -11.47 -7.99
CA LYS A 39 8.40 -10.04 -8.06
C LYS A 39 7.18 -9.13 -8.03
N LYS A 40 6.07 -9.53 -8.67
CA LYS A 40 4.80 -8.79 -8.74
C LYS A 40 3.64 -9.77 -8.85
N SER A 41 2.48 -9.41 -8.30
CA SER A 41 1.24 -10.14 -8.56
C SER A 41 0.81 -9.92 -10.02
N VAL A 42 0.52 -11.01 -10.74
CA VAL A 42 0.01 -10.95 -12.12
C VAL A 42 -1.44 -10.44 -12.15
N PHE A 43 -2.16 -10.60 -11.04
CA PHE A 43 -3.59 -10.30 -10.96
C PHE A 43 -3.91 -8.98 -10.27
N PHE A 44 -3.02 -8.47 -9.42
CA PHE A 44 -3.29 -7.29 -8.62
C PHE A 44 -2.28 -6.19 -8.92
N GLN A 45 -2.79 -5.02 -9.29
CA GLN A 45 -1.97 -3.81 -9.32
C GLN A 45 -1.78 -3.33 -7.89
N THR A 46 -0.52 -3.22 -7.46
CA THR A 46 -0.16 -2.75 -6.12
C THR A 46 0.66 -1.48 -6.25
N SER A 47 0.34 -0.48 -5.42
CA SER A 47 1.04 0.81 -5.43
C SER A 47 2.44 0.71 -4.82
N VAL A 48 2.61 -0.19 -3.84
CA VAL A 48 3.89 -0.41 -3.15
C VAL A 48 4.13 -1.91 -3.08
N THR A 49 5.29 -2.35 -3.61
CA THR A 49 5.75 -3.73 -3.48
C THR A 49 7.01 -3.74 -2.62
N VAL A 50 6.97 -4.47 -1.50
CA VAL A 50 8.12 -4.65 -0.61
C VAL A 50 8.62 -6.09 -0.74
N PRO A 51 9.78 -6.33 -1.37
CA PRO A 51 10.33 -7.69 -1.46
C PRO A 51 10.81 -8.14 -0.08
N LEU A 52 10.29 -9.27 0.39
CA LEU A 52 10.79 -9.92 1.60
C LEU A 52 12.05 -10.71 1.24
N GLN A 53 13.21 -10.18 1.63
CA GLN A 53 14.50 -10.86 1.47
C GLN A 53 15.02 -11.23 2.86
N SER A 54 15.33 -12.51 3.07
CA SER A 54 16.06 -12.93 4.27
C SER A 54 17.47 -12.36 4.21
N ARG A 55 17.92 -11.75 5.32
CA ARG A 55 19.30 -11.28 5.49
C ARG A 55 20.18 -12.28 6.23
N CYS A 56 19.62 -13.38 6.71
CA CYS A 56 20.34 -14.41 7.46
C CYS A 56 20.64 -15.63 6.57
N PRO A 57 21.77 -16.34 6.81
CA PRO A 57 22.05 -17.63 6.17
C PRO A 57 20.97 -18.66 6.53
N ASP A 58 20.65 -19.58 5.60
CA ASP A 58 19.53 -20.54 5.72
C ASP A 58 19.49 -21.33 7.04
N ALA A 59 20.64 -21.61 7.64
CA ALA A 59 20.75 -22.32 8.91
C ALA A 59 20.22 -21.53 10.12
N GLU A 60 20.25 -20.19 10.09
CA GLU A 60 19.79 -19.31 11.17
C GLU A 60 18.37 -18.77 10.94
N ILE A 61 17.87 -18.84 9.70
CA ILE A 61 16.51 -18.38 9.34
C ILE A 61 15.45 -19.08 10.19
N ILE A 62 15.56 -20.40 10.36
CA ILE A 62 14.56 -21.21 11.11
C ILE A 62 14.44 -20.73 12.56
N GLN A 63 15.56 -20.30 13.18
CA GLN A 63 15.57 -19.80 14.56
C GLN A 63 14.97 -18.39 14.68
N HIS A 64 15.03 -17.58 13.62
CA HIS A 64 14.47 -16.22 13.60
C HIS A 64 13.04 -16.12 13.08
N LEU A 65 12.55 -17.12 12.33
CA LEU A 65 11.18 -17.15 11.81
C LEU A 65 10.15 -17.37 12.91
N TYR A 66 10.49 -18.18 13.92
CA TYR A 66 9.60 -18.51 15.03
C TYR A 66 10.16 -17.93 16.32
N LYS A 67 9.72 -16.72 16.67
CA LYS A 67 9.99 -16.17 18.01
C LYS A 67 9.16 -16.94 19.03
N SER A 68 9.78 -17.27 20.16
CA SER A 68 9.05 -17.84 21.28
C SER A 68 8.04 -16.83 21.84
N GLU A 69 6.95 -17.29 22.46
CA GLU A 69 5.91 -16.42 23.01
C GLU A 69 6.47 -15.35 23.97
N SER A 70 7.51 -15.71 24.73
CA SER A 70 8.24 -14.83 25.64
C SER A 70 9.05 -13.72 24.95
N GLU A 71 9.40 -13.89 23.68
CA GLU A 71 10.12 -12.91 22.85
C GLU A 71 9.18 -11.98 22.08
N ILE A 72 7.89 -12.32 21.99
CA ILE A 72 6.86 -11.50 21.37
C ILE A 72 6.40 -10.43 22.37
N LYS A 73 7.10 -9.30 22.37
CA LYS A 73 6.70 -8.13 23.16
C LYS A 73 5.63 -7.34 22.42
N MET A 74 4.37 -7.65 22.69
CA MET A 74 3.25 -6.82 22.23
C MET A 74 3.25 -5.48 22.99
N PRO A 75 2.98 -4.35 22.30
CA PRO A 75 2.71 -3.09 22.98
C PRO A 75 1.51 -3.24 23.94
N PRO A 76 1.49 -2.52 25.08
CA PRO A 76 0.34 -2.53 25.98
C PRO A 76 -0.91 -2.03 25.25
N THR A 77 -2.07 -2.57 25.64
CA THR A 77 -3.37 -2.27 25.02
C THR A 77 -3.65 -0.77 24.94
N GLU A 78 -3.32 -0.02 25.99
CA GLU A 78 -3.49 1.44 26.03
C GLU A 78 -2.74 2.16 24.90
N ARG A 79 -1.52 1.70 24.56
CA ARG A 79 -0.75 2.25 23.43
C ARG A 79 -1.36 1.88 22.09
N LEU A 80 -1.89 0.65 21.96
CA LEU A 80 -2.58 0.23 20.74
C LEU A 80 -3.86 1.05 20.53
N ASP A 81 -4.60 1.34 21.59
CA ASP A 81 -5.82 2.13 21.52
C ASP A 81 -5.53 3.60 21.21
N ALA A 82 -4.51 4.19 21.84
CA ALA A 82 -4.02 5.52 21.51
C ALA A 82 -3.57 5.60 20.04
N PHE A 83 -2.86 4.57 19.54
CA PHE A 83 -2.45 4.51 18.13
C PHE A 83 -3.65 4.39 17.19
N ARG A 84 -4.63 3.54 17.50
CA ARG A 84 -5.87 3.43 16.70
C ARG A 84 -6.65 4.75 16.67
N ALA A 85 -6.75 5.43 17.80
CA ALA A 85 -7.39 6.75 17.89
C ALA A 85 -6.63 7.79 17.04
N LEU A 86 -5.30 7.77 17.07
CA LEU A 86 -4.46 8.63 16.22
C LEU A 86 -4.71 8.37 14.73
N VAL A 87 -4.66 7.11 14.29
CA VAL A 87 -4.90 6.72 12.90
C VAL A 87 -6.33 7.08 12.47
N GLY A 88 -7.32 6.82 13.33
CA GLY A 88 -8.72 7.19 13.07
C GLY A 88 -8.92 8.69 12.92
N GLY A 89 -8.29 9.50 13.79
CA GLY A 89 -8.31 10.96 13.69
C GLY A 89 -7.61 11.48 12.44
N ALA A 90 -6.44 10.91 12.11
CA ALA A 90 -5.69 11.27 10.91
C ALA A 90 -6.48 10.98 9.62
N LYS A 91 -7.26 9.89 9.58
CA LYS A 91 -8.11 9.54 8.43
C LYS A 91 -9.23 10.56 8.14
N ILE A 92 -9.68 11.30 9.15
CA ILE A 92 -10.72 12.32 9.03
C ILE A 92 -10.11 13.69 8.65
N GLY A 93 -8.85 13.90 9.00
CA GLY A 93 -8.11 15.11 8.67
C GLY A 93 -7.90 15.24 7.15
N SER A 94 -8.10 16.45 6.63
CA SER A 94 -7.62 16.82 5.29
C SER A 94 -6.33 17.59 5.46
N VAL A 95 -5.26 17.07 4.86
CA VAL A 95 -3.96 17.74 4.80
C VAL A 95 -3.74 18.17 3.37
N THR A 96 -3.42 19.44 3.19
CA THR A 96 -3.10 20.01 1.87
C THR A 96 -1.60 20.09 1.71
N VAL A 97 -1.07 19.56 0.61
CA VAL A 97 0.35 19.67 0.28
C VAL A 97 0.69 21.15 0.04
N GLY A 98 1.62 21.69 0.82
CA GLY A 98 2.11 23.05 0.62
C GLY A 98 2.87 23.22 -0.69
N GLU A 99 2.91 24.45 -1.23
CA GLU A 99 3.53 24.74 -2.53
C GLU A 99 5.01 24.31 -2.60
N ASP A 100 5.76 24.50 -1.51
CA ASP A 100 7.18 24.13 -1.43
C ASP A 100 7.39 22.61 -1.58
N VAL A 101 6.53 21.82 -0.92
CA VAL A 101 6.59 20.35 -0.98
C VAL A 101 6.13 19.85 -2.35
N ALA A 102 5.08 20.46 -2.91
CA ALA A 102 4.60 20.13 -4.24
C ALA A 102 5.67 20.38 -5.31
N LYS A 103 6.36 21.52 -5.23
CA LYS A 103 7.47 21.85 -6.14
C LYS A 103 8.63 20.87 -5.99
N TYR A 104 8.99 20.52 -4.75
CA TYR A 104 10.03 19.52 -4.49
C TYR A 104 9.70 18.16 -5.12
N ILE A 105 8.46 17.67 -4.96
CA ILE A 105 8.01 16.39 -5.54
C ILE A 105 8.04 16.44 -7.07
N GLN A 106 7.65 17.57 -7.68
CA GLN A 106 7.70 17.74 -9.12
C GLN A 106 9.14 17.74 -9.66
N ASP A 107 10.04 18.49 -9.01
CA ASP A 107 11.44 18.56 -9.40
C ASP A 107 12.13 17.19 -9.26
N ASP A 108 11.81 16.44 -8.20
CA ASP A 108 12.30 15.08 -7.97
C ASP A 108 11.80 14.11 -9.05
N PHE A 109 10.50 14.15 -9.37
CA PHE A 109 9.91 13.35 -10.45
C PHE A 109 10.57 13.63 -11.81
N VAL A 110 10.85 14.89 -12.13
CA VAL A 110 11.52 15.26 -13.39
C VAL A 110 12.96 14.74 -13.42
N LYS A 111 13.71 14.88 -12.32
CA LYS A 111 15.08 14.36 -12.22
C LYS A 111 15.13 12.85 -12.41
N GLU A 112 14.25 12.12 -11.73
CA GLU A 112 14.18 10.67 -11.83
C GLU A 112 13.77 10.21 -13.23
N ARG A 113 12.81 10.88 -13.86
CA ARG A 113 12.41 10.57 -15.24
C ARG A 113 13.55 10.79 -16.25
N GLN A 114 14.39 11.81 -16.03
CA GLN A 114 15.57 12.06 -16.87
C GLN A 114 16.65 10.98 -16.67
N GLN A 115 16.87 10.54 -15.43
CA GLN A 115 17.85 9.51 -15.08
C GLN A 115 17.42 8.10 -15.52
N SER A 116 16.12 7.79 -15.43
CA SER A 116 15.55 6.47 -15.77
C SER A 116 15.29 6.26 -17.26
N SER A 117 15.73 7.19 -18.13
CA SER A 117 15.65 7.07 -19.60
C SER A 117 16.30 5.78 -20.14
N SER A 118 17.21 5.18 -19.38
CA SER A 118 18.12 4.12 -19.85
C SER A 118 17.92 2.74 -19.22
N GLN A 119 17.21 2.59 -18.10
CA GLN A 119 17.01 1.27 -17.46
C GLN A 119 15.65 1.08 -16.76
N ALA A 120 14.94 0.04 -17.23
CA ALA A 120 14.05 -0.91 -16.55
C ALA A 120 12.74 -0.49 -15.85
N GLU A 121 12.49 0.76 -15.47
CA GLU A 121 11.15 1.12 -14.95
C GLU A 121 10.73 2.52 -15.40
N LYS A 122 9.80 2.57 -16.36
CA LYS A 122 9.32 3.83 -16.94
C LYS A 122 8.49 4.56 -15.89
N VAL A 123 9.06 5.59 -15.28
CA VAL A 123 8.37 6.49 -14.36
C VAL A 123 7.14 7.10 -15.07
N THR A 124 5.93 6.71 -14.65
CA THR A 124 4.64 7.14 -15.22
C THR A 124 3.99 8.26 -14.42
N SER A 125 2.97 8.93 -14.98
CA SER A 125 2.15 9.93 -14.28
C SER A 125 1.47 9.39 -13.02
N GLU A 126 1.17 8.09 -12.96
CA GLU A 126 0.62 7.44 -11.78
C GLU A 126 1.57 7.47 -10.59
N ASN A 127 2.90 7.42 -10.84
CA ASN A 127 3.90 7.53 -9.79
C ASN A 127 3.92 8.94 -9.17
N LEU A 128 3.70 9.97 -9.99
CA LEU A 128 3.57 11.34 -9.49
C LEU A 128 2.31 11.51 -8.63
N ILE A 129 1.18 10.99 -9.10
CA ILE A 129 -0.08 11.01 -8.34
C ILE A 129 0.12 10.31 -7.00
N LEU A 130 0.72 9.12 -6.99
CA LEU A 130 1.01 8.38 -5.77
C LEU A 130 1.88 9.19 -4.79
N ARG A 131 2.95 9.85 -5.26
CA ARG A 131 3.81 10.68 -4.40
C ARG A 131 3.06 11.86 -3.80
N MET A 132 2.21 12.50 -4.58
CA MET A 132 1.37 13.61 -4.10
C MET A 132 0.35 13.10 -3.06
N THR A 133 -0.27 11.94 -3.29
CA THR A 133 -1.22 11.31 -2.35
C THR A 133 -0.57 10.86 -1.04
N ILE A 134 0.70 10.45 -1.06
CA ILE A 134 1.43 10.08 0.17
C ILE A 134 1.85 11.33 0.96
N ALA A 135 2.10 12.45 0.27
CA ALA A 135 2.55 13.69 0.88
C ALA A 135 1.41 14.58 1.42
N SER A 136 0.18 14.33 0.98
CA SER A 136 -1.05 14.89 1.57
C SER A 136 -1.43 14.07 2.79
#